data_AF-A0A534T135-F1
#
_entry.id   AF-A0A534T135-F1
#
_cell.length_a   1.000
_cell.length_b   1.000
_cell.length_c   1.000
_cell.angle_alpha   90.00
_cell.angle_beta   90.00
_cell.angle_gamma   90.00
#
_symmetry.space_group_name_H-M   'P 1'
#
loop_
_entity.id
_entity.type
_entity.pdbx_description
1 polymer ?
#
loop_
_entity_poly.entity_id
_entity_poly.type
_entity_poly.pdbx_seq_one_letter_code
_entity_poly.pdbx_strand_id
1 'polypeptide(L)'
;MLTRAELRTLTNVAEAIVPHGGDFALGAADVGLGERAAAWIERLPPSARRQLRVLLHAWEAGSLASHHLRPFSRLSPRARTAWIETCAVSRTPWRRIPLVLLKMLVLAAFTADPRVETALGYTYDCLDPHPPRRGARLAPLQYPDVRGTVEETADACVIGSGAGGAVVAHELARAGLRVVVLEEGAYFTQADFHGPPMERVQRLYRSGGTTLALGRPAIPLPLGKCVGGTTVVNSGTCFRTPDRVLRAWEAEEGVEGADPATMAPYFDEVERAISVRPVPWDIIGRNAELFDRGVQALGLHGEPIRRNIDGCHGCGQCAFGCPSDAKQAMHLSYLPAAAAAGARLYARCRADRVVLEGGRAAGVEATLLDRHDDAIRGRLRVRSPLVVVAAGAVHTPGVLRRSGLRHRALGRNLRVHPAVGV
;
A
#
# COMPACT_ATOMS: atom_id res chain seq x y z
N MET A 1 -24.44 0.61 -8.71
CA MET A 1 -24.55 1.88 -9.46
C MET A 1 -25.03 2.96 -8.52
N LEU A 2 -24.36 4.12 -8.54
CA LEU A 2 -24.83 5.33 -7.86
C LEU A 2 -26.18 5.76 -8.45
N THR A 3 -27.04 6.30 -7.58
CA THR A 3 -28.30 6.92 -7.98
C THR A 3 -28.03 8.21 -8.76
N ARG A 4 -29.02 8.68 -9.54
CA ARG A 4 -28.93 9.96 -10.25
C ARG A 4 -28.68 11.16 -9.31
N ALA A 5 -29.12 11.08 -8.07
CA ALA A 5 -28.87 12.11 -7.06
C ALA A 5 -27.41 12.10 -6.60
N GLU A 6 -26.88 10.92 -6.23
CA GLU A 6 -25.48 10.77 -5.82
C GLU A 6 -24.50 11.16 -6.94
N LEU A 7 -24.79 10.76 -8.19
CA LEU A 7 -23.97 11.15 -9.35
C LEU A 7 -23.95 12.67 -9.54
N ARG A 8 -25.10 13.33 -9.42
CA ARG A 8 -25.20 14.79 -9.53
C ARG A 8 -24.40 15.50 -8.45
N THR A 9 -24.49 15.05 -7.20
CA THR A 9 -23.67 15.57 -6.10
C THR A 9 -22.19 15.40 -6.42
N LEU A 10 -21.77 14.21 -6.84
CA LEU A 10 -20.37 13.92 -7.18
C LEU A 10 -19.85 14.78 -8.33
N THR A 11 -20.62 14.94 -9.41
CA THR A 11 -20.27 15.82 -10.54
C THR A 11 -20.12 17.26 -10.09
N ASN A 12 -21.06 17.78 -9.30
CA ASN A 12 -20.99 19.15 -8.79
C ASN A 12 -19.80 19.38 -7.85
N VAL A 13 -19.41 18.36 -7.07
CA VAL A 13 -18.19 18.41 -6.25
C VAL A 13 -16.95 18.45 -7.15
N ALA A 14 -16.92 17.59 -8.16
CA ALA A 14 -15.81 17.51 -9.11
C ALA A 14 -15.55 18.85 -9.81
N GLU A 15 -16.60 19.47 -10.34
CA GLU A 15 -16.55 20.79 -11.00
C GLU A 15 -16.14 21.93 -10.05
N ALA A 16 -16.56 21.87 -8.79
CA ALA A 16 -16.20 22.90 -7.82
C ALA A 16 -14.75 22.73 -7.29
N ILE A 17 -14.18 21.52 -7.34
CA ILE A 17 -12.78 21.26 -6.97
C ILE A 17 -11.83 21.53 -8.13
N VAL A 18 -12.24 21.18 -9.36
CA VAL A 18 -11.44 21.34 -10.58
C VAL A 18 -12.27 22.11 -11.62
N PRO A 19 -12.43 23.44 -11.45
CA PRO A 19 -13.21 24.26 -12.37
C PRO A 19 -12.51 24.38 -13.73
N HIS A 20 -13.30 24.58 -14.79
CA HIS A 20 -12.77 24.94 -16.12
C HIS A 20 -12.22 26.37 -16.08
N GLY A 21 -11.12 26.62 -16.82
CA GLY A 21 -10.51 27.95 -16.93
C GLY A 21 -9.70 28.39 -15.70
N GLY A 22 -9.29 27.45 -14.83
CA GLY A 22 -8.30 27.71 -13.78
C GLY A 22 -6.86 27.73 -14.31
N ASP A 23 -5.88 27.60 -13.41
CA ASP A 23 -4.44 27.56 -13.76
C ASP A 23 -4.02 26.36 -14.61
N PHE A 24 -4.93 25.41 -14.84
CA PHE A 24 -4.72 24.22 -15.67
C PHE A 24 -5.74 24.17 -16.81
N ALA A 25 -5.29 23.70 -17.99
CA ALA A 25 -6.04 23.78 -19.23
C ALA A 25 -7.35 22.97 -19.27
N LEU A 26 -7.51 21.99 -18.38
CA LEU A 26 -8.69 21.12 -18.30
C LEU A 26 -9.38 21.25 -16.94
N GLY A 27 -10.70 21.30 -16.96
CA GLY A 27 -11.59 21.19 -15.80
C GLY A 27 -12.27 19.82 -15.71
N ALA A 28 -12.95 19.57 -14.60
CA ALA A 28 -13.69 18.33 -14.35
C ALA A 28 -14.75 18.02 -15.43
N ALA A 29 -15.41 19.06 -15.96
CA ALA A 29 -16.45 18.92 -16.97
C ALA A 29 -15.88 18.49 -18.33
N ASP A 30 -14.75 19.05 -18.77
CA ASP A 30 -14.09 18.72 -20.05
C ASP A 30 -13.77 17.24 -20.15
N VAL A 31 -13.47 16.67 -18.99
CA VAL A 31 -13.14 15.28 -18.91
C VAL A 31 -14.35 14.41 -18.51
N GLY A 32 -15.47 14.92 -18.03
CA GLY A 32 -16.57 14.06 -17.53
C GLY A 32 -16.21 13.34 -16.21
N LEU A 33 -15.54 14.05 -15.30
CA LEU A 33 -14.95 13.50 -14.09
C LEU A 33 -15.96 12.81 -13.15
N GLY A 34 -17.19 13.32 -13.07
CA GLY A 34 -18.23 12.74 -12.21
C GLY A 34 -18.57 11.30 -12.57
N GLU A 35 -18.73 11.00 -13.87
CA GLU A 35 -19.04 9.65 -14.36
C GLU A 35 -17.86 8.69 -14.16
N ARG A 36 -16.63 9.15 -14.42
CA ARG A 36 -15.42 8.36 -14.15
C ARG A 36 -15.27 8.02 -12.66
N ALA A 37 -15.41 9.02 -11.79
CA ALA A 37 -15.34 8.81 -10.36
C ALA A 37 -16.44 7.85 -9.89
N ALA A 38 -17.65 7.92 -10.46
CA ALA A 38 -18.72 6.97 -10.19
C ALA A 38 -18.39 5.55 -10.64
N ALA A 39 -17.86 5.37 -11.85
CA ALA A 39 -17.41 4.07 -12.35
C ALA A 39 -16.31 3.46 -11.46
N TRP A 40 -15.42 4.30 -10.93
CA TRP A 40 -14.40 3.87 -9.98
C TRP A 40 -14.98 3.39 -8.65
N ILE A 41 -15.94 4.12 -8.08
CA ILE A 41 -16.66 3.75 -6.86
C ILE A 41 -17.33 2.38 -6.98
N GLU A 42 -17.83 2.04 -8.18
CA GLU A 42 -18.44 0.73 -8.44
C GLU A 42 -17.44 -0.44 -8.45
N ARG A 43 -16.15 -0.18 -8.59
CA ARG A 43 -15.09 -1.21 -8.50
C ARG A 43 -14.57 -1.41 -7.08
N LEU A 44 -14.94 -0.55 -6.14
CA LEU A 44 -14.52 -0.67 -4.75
C LEU A 44 -15.26 -1.81 -4.02
N PRO A 45 -14.66 -2.37 -2.95
CA PRO A 45 -15.31 -3.34 -2.08
C PRO A 45 -16.69 -2.84 -1.58
N PRO A 46 -17.68 -3.72 -1.37
CA PRO A 46 -19.04 -3.32 -0.98
C PRO A 46 -19.12 -2.43 0.27
N SER A 47 -18.25 -2.66 1.25
CA SER A 47 -18.15 -1.85 2.47
C SER A 47 -17.66 -0.43 2.19
N ALA A 48 -16.58 -0.29 1.41
CA ALA A 48 -16.05 1.01 0.99
C ALA A 48 -17.07 1.78 0.13
N ARG A 49 -17.76 1.10 -0.79
CA ARG A 49 -18.83 1.70 -1.60
C ARG A 49 -19.94 2.27 -0.72
N ARG A 50 -20.40 1.50 0.28
CA ARG A 50 -21.43 1.95 1.23
C ARG A 50 -20.97 3.19 2.01
N GLN A 51 -19.72 3.21 2.47
CA GLN A 51 -19.16 4.36 3.20
C GLN A 51 -19.10 5.61 2.33
N LEU A 52 -18.70 5.49 1.06
CA LEU A 52 -18.68 6.62 0.12
C LEU A 52 -20.07 7.15 -0.21
N ARG A 53 -21.08 6.29 -0.28
CA ARG A 53 -22.47 6.74 -0.45
C ARG A 53 -22.95 7.54 0.76
N VAL A 54 -22.66 7.07 1.97
CA VAL A 54 -22.93 7.83 3.21
C VAL A 54 -22.21 9.18 3.19
N LEU A 55 -20.96 9.21 2.72
CA LEU A 55 -20.19 10.45 2.57
C LEU A 55 -20.84 11.43 1.61
N LEU A 56 -21.31 10.97 0.44
CA LEU A 56 -21.99 11.79 -0.56
C LEU A 56 -23.30 12.37 0.00
N HIS A 57 -24.09 11.57 0.72
CA HIS A 57 -25.31 12.05 1.36
C HIS A 57 -25.02 13.07 2.46
N ALA A 58 -24.01 12.84 3.29
CA ALA A 58 -23.59 13.78 4.32
C ALA A 58 -23.09 15.10 3.71
N TRP A 59 -22.36 15.05 2.60
CA TRP A 59 -21.92 16.24 1.87
C TRP A 59 -23.09 17.00 1.25
N GLU A 60 -24.01 16.28 0.60
CA GLU A 60 -25.21 16.86 -0.02
C GLU A 60 -26.07 17.63 0.99
N ALA A 61 -26.22 17.08 2.20
CA ALA A 61 -26.96 17.72 3.29
C ALA A 61 -26.14 18.79 4.05
N GLY A 62 -24.81 18.74 3.99
CA GLY A 62 -23.92 19.57 4.82
C GLY A 62 -24.14 21.08 4.66
N SER A 63 -24.45 21.53 3.45
CA SER A 63 -24.72 22.95 3.16
C SER A 63 -26.07 23.44 3.69
N LEU A 64 -26.99 22.55 4.11
CA LEU A 64 -28.21 22.95 4.81
C LEU A 64 -27.91 23.53 6.20
N ALA A 65 -26.86 23.04 6.86
CA ALA A 65 -26.36 23.55 8.14
C ALA A 65 -25.42 24.76 7.97
N SER A 66 -25.69 25.60 6.97
CA SER A 66 -24.92 26.80 6.62
C SER A 66 -25.87 27.93 6.20
N HIS A 67 -25.33 29.13 5.97
CA HIS A 67 -26.11 30.28 5.50
C HIS A 67 -26.77 30.06 4.13
N HIS A 68 -26.39 29.01 3.38
CA HIS A 68 -26.98 28.70 2.09
C HIS A 68 -28.39 28.06 2.18
N LEU A 69 -28.71 27.36 3.29
CA LEU A 69 -30.01 26.72 3.55
C LEU A 69 -30.56 25.85 2.39
N ARG A 70 -29.67 25.31 1.55
CA ARG A 70 -30.01 24.49 0.38
C ARG A 70 -29.06 23.29 0.30
N PRO A 71 -29.50 22.14 -0.26
CA PRO A 71 -28.61 21.02 -0.54
C PRO A 71 -27.50 21.41 -1.51
N PHE A 72 -26.33 20.79 -1.39
CA PHE A 72 -25.13 21.19 -2.12
C PHE A 72 -25.35 21.19 -3.64
N SER A 73 -26.02 20.14 -4.16
CA SER A 73 -26.30 20.04 -5.60
C SER A 73 -27.18 21.16 -6.16
N ARG A 74 -27.97 21.84 -5.31
CA ARG A 74 -28.85 22.95 -5.69
C ARG A 74 -28.23 24.34 -5.50
N LEU A 75 -26.99 24.41 -5.02
CA LEU A 75 -26.25 25.66 -4.93
C LEU A 75 -25.80 26.14 -6.33
N SER A 76 -25.69 27.45 -6.51
CA SER A 76 -25.04 28.03 -7.70
C SER A 76 -23.54 27.69 -7.70
N PRO A 77 -22.85 27.72 -8.87
CA PRO A 77 -21.41 27.42 -8.94
C PRO A 77 -20.56 28.25 -7.96
N ARG A 78 -20.85 29.56 -7.83
CA ARG A 78 -20.18 30.44 -6.86
C ARG A 78 -20.42 29.99 -5.41
N ALA A 79 -21.65 29.64 -5.06
CA ALA A 79 -21.99 29.18 -3.71
C ALA A 79 -21.36 27.82 -3.38
N ARG A 80 -21.21 26.91 -4.35
CA ARG A 80 -20.49 25.64 -4.16
C ARG A 80 -19.02 25.86 -3.84
N THR A 81 -18.38 26.77 -4.56
CA THR A 81 -16.96 27.14 -4.35
C THR A 81 -16.77 27.72 -2.95
N ALA A 82 -17.60 28.70 -2.56
CA ALA A 82 -17.57 29.29 -1.23
C ALA A 82 -17.81 28.26 -0.09
N TRP A 83 -18.70 27.29 -0.32
CA TRP A 83 -18.92 26.19 0.63
C TRP A 83 -17.68 25.30 0.79
N ILE A 84 -17.00 24.96 -0.30
CA ILE A 84 -15.75 24.18 -0.29
C ILE A 84 -14.65 24.94 0.46
N GLU A 85 -14.44 26.21 0.15
CA GLU A 85 -13.45 27.07 0.81
C GLU A 85 -13.72 27.15 2.32
N THR A 86 -14.99 27.36 2.71
CA THR A 86 -15.42 27.34 4.11
C THR A 86 -15.10 26.01 4.78
N CYS A 87 -15.36 24.89 4.12
CA CYS A 87 -15.04 23.56 4.64
C CYS A 87 -13.53 23.31 4.74
N ALA A 88 -12.72 23.84 3.82
CA ALA A 88 -11.27 23.65 3.77
C ALA A 88 -10.56 24.25 4.99
N VAL A 89 -10.99 25.43 5.42
CA VAL A 89 -10.43 26.13 6.60
C VAL A 89 -11.17 25.82 7.90
N SER A 90 -12.23 25.00 7.86
CA SER A 90 -13.03 24.69 9.03
C SER A 90 -12.25 23.87 10.07
N ARG A 91 -12.34 24.28 11.34
CA ARG A 91 -11.87 23.48 12.49
C ARG A 91 -12.79 22.30 12.80
N THR A 92 -13.95 22.23 12.16
CA THR A 92 -15.01 21.27 12.44
C THR A 92 -14.84 20.00 11.59
N PRO A 93 -14.59 18.82 12.20
CA PRO A 93 -14.27 17.61 11.45
C PRO A 93 -15.34 17.16 10.46
N TRP A 94 -16.62 17.31 10.79
CA TRP A 94 -17.71 16.89 9.90
C TRP A 94 -17.83 17.76 8.63
N ARG A 95 -17.23 18.96 8.61
CA ARG A 95 -17.11 19.79 7.40
C ARG A 95 -15.85 19.44 6.61
N ARG A 96 -14.72 19.29 7.31
CA ARG A 96 -13.41 19.10 6.69
C ARG A 96 -13.15 17.68 6.17
N ILE A 97 -13.52 16.64 6.94
CA ILE A 97 -13.24 15.24 6.57
C ILE A 97 -13.93 14.86 5.26
N PRO A 98 -15.23 15.15 5.06
CA PRO A 98 -15.88 14.86 3.78
C PRO A 98 -15.24 15.56 2.60
N LEU A 99 -14.86 16.84 2.75
CA LEU A 99 -14.14 17.55 1.69
C LEU A 99 -12.82 16.87 1.35
N VAL A 100 -12.00 16.52 2.35
CA VAL A 100 -10.69 15.89 2.11
C VAL A 100 -10.85 14.56 1.37
N LEU A 101 -11.79 13.72 1.81
CA LEU A 101 -12.03 12.41 1.18
C LEU A 101 -12.58 12.53 -0.24
N LEU A 102 -13.55 13.43 -0.46
CA LEU A 102 -14.09 13.69 -1.80
C LEU A 102 -13.04 14.33 -2.71
N LYS A 103 -12.22 15.25 -2.20
CA LYS A 103 -11.12 15.87 -2.94
C LYS A 103 -10.07 14.84 -3.36
N MET A 104 -9.67 13.95 -2.46
CA MET A 104 -8.74 12.86 -2.80
C MET A 104 -9.32 11.97 -3.91
N LEU A 105 -10.57 11.56 -3.79
CA LEU A 105 -11.28 10.77 -4.81
C LEU A 105 -11.31 11.48 -6.17
N VAL A 106 -11.77 12.73 -6.19
CA VAL A 106 -11.96 13.52 -7.41
C VAL A 106 -10.63 13.81 -8.09
N LEU A 107 -9.64 14.30 -7.35
CA LEU A 107 -8.33 14.61 -7.92
C LEU A 107 -7.65 13.37 -8.46
N ALA A 108 -7.71 12.25 -7.74
CA ALA A 108 -7.07 11.04 -8.21
C ALA A 108 -7.76 10.41 -9.43
N ALA A 109 -9.07 10.62 -9.60
CA ALA A 109 -9.79 10.27 -10.83
C ALA A 109 -9.55 11.27 -11.98
N PHE A 110 -9.23 12.52 -11.66
CA PHE A 110 -8.91 13.57 -12.64
C PHE A 110 -7.53 13.33 -13.24
N THR A 111 -6.51 13.14 -12.39
CA THR A 111 -5.13 12.95 -12.83
C THR A 111 -4.88 11.60 -13.51
N ALA A 112 -5.86 10.69 -13.47
CA ALA A 112 -5.82 9.42 -14.18
C ALA A 112 -6.52 9.46 -15.55
N ASP A 113 -7.00 10.63 -16.00
CA ASP A 113 -7.54 10.79 -17.36
C ASP A 113 -6.38 11.03 -18.35
N PRO A 114 -6.29 10.26 -19.45
CA PRO A 114 -5.21 10.40 -20.43
C PRO A 114 -5.06 11.81 -21.02
N ARG A 115 -6.15 12.58 -21.12
CA ARG A 115 -6.10 13.98 -21.60
C ARG A 115 -5.44 14.89 -20.58
N VAL A 116 -5.69 14.65 -19.29
CA VAL A 116 -5.05 15.38 -18.19
C VAL A 116 -3.58 15.02 -18.12
N GLU A 117 -3.23 13.74 -18.24
CA GLU A 117 -1.84 13.27 -18.28
C GLU A 117 -1.06 13.92 -19.44
N THR A 118 -1.66 13.94 -20.63
CA THR A 118 -1.10 14.61 -21.81
C THR A 118 -0.91 16.11 -21.57
N ALA A 119 -1.91 16.79 -21.01
CA ALA A 119 -1.83 18.22 -20.70
C ALA A 119 -0.83 18.55 -19.59
N LEU A 120 -0.57 17.62 -18.66
CA LEU A 120 0.50 17.75 -17.65
C LEU A 120 1.90 17.51 -18.25
N GLY A 121 1.99 16.95 -19.46
CA GLY A 121 3.26 16.52 -20.05
C GLY A 121 3.90 15.34 -19.29
N TYR A 122 3.09 14.59 -18.53
CA TYR A 122 3.55 13.44 -17.75
C TYR A 122 3.16 12.16 -18.47
N THR A 123 4.16 11.37 -18.87
CA THR A 123 3.94 10.01 -19.36
C THR A 123 4.30 8.99 -18.27
N TYR A 124 3.64 7.84 -18.28
CA TYR A 124 4.01 6.69 -17.43
C TYR A 124 5.25 5.95 -17.95
N ASP A 125 6.00 6.57 -18.86
CA ASP A 125 7.19 5.97 -19.41
C ASP A 125 8.36 6.14 -18.46
N CYS A 126 9.34 5.28 -18.65
CA CYS A 126 10.60 5.39 -17.94
C CYS A 126 11.49 6.45 -18.62
N LEU A 127 12.34 7.11 -17.82
CA LEU A 127 13.35 8.03 -18.35
C LEU A 127 14.37 7.29 -19.22
N ASP A 128 14.77 6.10 -18.80
CA ASP A 128 15.61 5.22 -19.62
C ASP A 128 14.72 4.44 -20.62
N PRO A 129 14.90 4.66 -21.94
CA PRO A 129 14.08 4.05 -22.98
C PRO A 129 14.44 2.59 -23.27
N HIS A 130 15.55 2.06 -22.72
CA HIS A 130 15.95 0.69 -22.98
C HIS A 130 14.93 -0.30 -22.37
N PRO A 131 14.73 -1.47 -23.01
CA PRO A 131 13.90 -2.51 -22.43
C PRO A 131 14.41 -2.90 -21.04
N PRO A 132 13.56 -2.82 -20.00
CA PRO A 132 13.98 -3.15 -18.65
C PRO A 132 14.36 -4.62 -18.51
N ARG A 133 15.37 -4.88 -17.67
CA ARG A 133 15.76 -6.25 -17.31
C ARG A 133 14.58 -6.96 -16.65
N ARG A 134 14.34 -8.21 -17.03
CA ARG A 134 13.38 -9.06 -16.31
C ARG A 134 14.00 -9.53 -15.01
N GLY A 135 13.35 -9.19 -13.89
CA GLY A 135 13.73 -9.69 -12.57
C GLY A 135 13.43 -11.18 -12.41
N ALA A 136 13.77 -11.72 -11.24
CA ALA A 136 13.42 -13.09 -10.89
C ALA A 136 11.90 -13.32 -10.95
N ARG A 137 11.49 -14.58 -11.11
CA ARG A 137 10.08 -14.97 -11.20
C ARG A 137 9.78 -16.09 -10.24
N LEU A 138 8.58 -16.04 -9.67
CA LEU A 138 8.01 -17.07 -8.81
C LEU A 138 6.91 -17.84 -9.55
N ALA A 139 6.68 -19.07 -9.12
CA ALA A 139 5.52 -19.88 -9.49
C ALA A 139 4.76 -20.26 -8.21
N PRO A 140 4.05 -19.31 -7.57
CA PRO A 140 3.33 -19.61 -6.34
C PRO A 140 2.15 -20.55 -6.60
N LEU A 141 1.93 -21.46 -5.67
CA LEU A 141 0.77 -22.35 -5.64
C LEU A 141 -0.50 -21.53 -5.36
N GLN A 142 -1.53 -21.68 -6.19
CA GLN A 142 -2.78 -20.92 -6.07
C GLN A 142 -3.92 -21.62 -6.83
N TYR A 143 -5.16 -21.15 -6.68
CA TYR A 143 -6.27 -21.58 -7.53
C TYR A 143 -6.03 -21.16 -8.99
N PRO A 144 -6.33 -22.00 -10.00
CA PRO A 144 -7.01 -23.30 -9.92
C PRO A 144 -6.13 -24.52 -9.66
N ASP A 145 -4.81 -24.37 -9.66
CA ASP A 145 -3.83 -25.46 -9.49
C ASP A 145 -3.98 -26.14 -8.11
N VAL A 146 -4.38 -25.36 -7.11
CA VAL A 146 -4.68 -25.84 -5.76
C VAL A 146 -6.11 -25.42 -5.38
N ARG A 147 -6.96 -26.40 -5.07
CA ARG A 147 -8.38 -26.22 -4.73
C ARG A 147 -8.92 -27.34 -3.84
N GLY A 148 -10.08 -27.14 -3.24
CA GLY A 148 -10.67 -28.12 -2.31
C GLY A 148 -9.93 -28.13 -0.97
N THR A 149 -9.87 -29.29 -0.30
CA THR A 149 -9.15 -29.45 0.97
C THR A 149 -7.73 -29.94 0.69
N VAL A 150 -6.73 -29.19 1.15
CA VAL A 150 -5.31 -29.48 0.95
C VAL A 150 -4.63 -29.60 2.32
N GLU A 151 -3.84 -30.64 2.47
CA GLU A 151 -3.06 -30.92 3.67
C GLU A 151 -1.58 -30.82 3.32
N GLU A 152 -0.82 -30.08 4.12
CA GLU A 152 0.61 -29.86 3.95
C GLU A 152 1.35 -30.11 5.25
N THR A 153 2.62 -30.50 5.15
CA THR A 153 3.51 -30.64 6.31
C THR A 153 4.80 -29.90 6.05
N ALA A 154 5.22 -29.09 7.01
CA ALA A 154 6.41 -28.26 6.91
C ALA A 154 7.09 -28.15 8.27
N ASP A 155 8.41 -27.95 8.26
CA ASP A 155 9.15 -27.72 9.50
C ASP A 155 8.88 -26.30 10.03
N ALA A 156 8.60 -25.34 9.12
CA ALA A 156 8.12 -24.01 9.45
C ALA A 156 7.02 -23.51 8.49
N CYS A 157 6.02 -22.81 9.04
CA CYS A 157 5.01 -22.09 8.28
C CYS A 157 5.10 -20.58 8.53
N VAL A 158 5.31 -19.79 7.48
CA VAL A 158 5.42 -18.33 7.53
C VAL A 158 4.15 -17.69 6.96
N ILE A 159 3.44 -16.92 7.79
CA ILE A 159 2.23 -16.19 7.40
C ILE A 159 2.63 -14.76 6.97
N GLY A 160 2.44 -14.45 5.70
CA GLY A 160 2.75 -13.15 5.10
C GLY A 160 4.10 -13.13 4.40
N SER A 161 4.13 -12.61 3.17
CA SER A 161 5.31 -12.62 2.30
C SER A 161 6.01 -11.25 2.19
N GLY A 162 5.73 -10.35 3.13
CA GLY A 162 6.33 -9.00 3.21
C GLY A 162 7.80 -9.01 3.67
N ALA A 163 8.33 -7.83 4.01
CA ALA A 163 9.74 -7.64 4.37
C ALA A 163 10.25 -8.63 5.43
N GLY A 164 9.55 -8.79 6.56
CA GLY A 164 9.97 -9.74 7.60
C GLY A 164 9.76 -11.21 7.21
N GLY A 165 8.60 -11.54 6.64
CA GLY A 165 8.26 -12.92 6.31
C GLY A 165 9.12 -13.52 5.20
N ALA A 166 9.46 -12.74 4.17
CA ALA A 166 10.31 -13.20 3.08
C ALA A 166 11.74 -13.51 3.54
N VAL A 167 12.32 -12.66 4.41
CA VAL A 167 13.65 -12.88 4.98
C VAL A 167 13.67 -14.14 5.84
N VAL A 168 12.71 -14.28 6.76
CA VAL A 168 12.61 -15.47 7.62
C VAL A 168 12.42 -16.74 6.80
N ALA A 169 11.57 -16.70 5.76
CA ALA A 169 11.38 -17.84 4.86
C ALA A 169 12.68 -18.22 4.14
N HIS A 170 13.46 -17.23 3.69
CA HIS A 170 14.76 -17.48 3.06
C HIS A 170 15.75 -18.11 4.03
N GLU A 171 15.94 -17.53 5.23
CA GLU A 171 16.91 -18.04 6.20
C GLU A 171 16.58 -19.47 6.65
N LEU A 172 15.31 -19.77 6.93
CA LEU A 172 14.88 -21.11 7.31
C LEU A 172 15.06 -22.12 6.16
N ALA A 173 14.69 -21.75 4.94
CA ALA A 173 14.87 -22.63 3.79
C ALA A 173 16.35 -22.87 3.46
N ARG A 174 17.18 -21.82 3.54
CA ARG A 174 18.63 -21.90 3.34
C ARG A 174 19.31 -22.79 4.40
N ALA A 175 18.75 -22.84 5.60
CA ALA A 175 19.17 -23.77 6.66
C ALA A 175 18.66 -25.22 6.46
N GLY A 176 17.96 -25.51 5.37
CA GLY A 176 17.50 -26.86 5.01
C GLY A 176 16.13 -27.24 5.58
N LEU A 177 15.40 -26.30 6.21
CA LEU A 177 14.04 -26.57 6.68
C LEU A 177 13.03 -26.58 5.51
N ARG A 178 12.02 -27.44 5.58
CA ARG A 178 10.86 -27.37 4.69
C ARG A 178 9.98 -26.21 5.12
N VAL A 179 9.94 -25.16 4.31
CA VAL A 179 9.20 -23.92 4.61
C VAL A 179 7.97 -23.81 3.71
N VAL A 180 6.82 -23.50 4.31
CA VAL A 180 5.61 -23.06 3.59
C VAL A 180 5.38 -21.59 3.89
N VAL A 181 5.18 -20.79 2.85
CA VAL A 181 4.84 -19.36 2.96
C VAL A 181 3.40 -19.15 2.49
N LEU A 182 2.58 -18.46 3.28
CA LEU A 182 1.18 -18.17 2.97
C LEU A 182 0.97 -16.68 2.75
N GLU A 183 0.50 -16.29 1.55
CA GLU A 183 0.18 -14.91 1.21
C GLU A 183 -1.27 -14.78 0.73
N GLU A 184 -2.00 -13.82 1.32
CA GLU A 184 -3.40 -13.55 0.95
C GLU A 184 -3.52 -12.82 -0.41
N GLY A 185 -2.51 -12.02 -0.77
CA GLY A 185 -2.42 -11.30 -2.02
C GLY A 185 -2.15 -12.16 -3.26
N ALA A 186 -2.40 -11.59 -4.44
CA ALA A 186 -2.01 -12.20 -5.71
C ALA A 186 -0.52 -11.97 -5.99
N TYR A 187 0.06 -12.79 -6.85
CA TYR A 187 1.36 -12.54 -7.44
C TYR A 187 1.22 -11.65 -8.67
N PHE A 188 2.01 -10.59 -8.72
CA PHE A 188 2.05 -9.63 -9.81
C PHE A 188 3.48 -9.54 -10.33
N THR A 189 3.59 -9.27 -11.63
CA THR A 189 4.87 -9.09 -12.33
C THR A 189 4.87 -7.76 -13.06
N GLN A 190 6.00 -7.43 -13.67
CA GLN A 190 6.14 -6.31 -14.60
C GLN A 190 4.96 -6.15 -15.57
N ALA A 191 4.45 -7.24 -16.15
CA ALA A 191 3.33 -7.22 -17.08
C ALA A 191 2.01 -6.71 -16.47
N ASP A 192 1.88 -6.75 -15.15
CA ASP A 192 0.71 -6.25 -14.42
C ASP A 192 0.85 -4.78 -14.01
N PHE A 193 2.06 -4.20 -14.11
CA PHE A 193 2.41 -2.85 -13.65
C PHE A 193 2.24 -1.76 -14.71
N HIS A 194 1.30 -1.96 -15.64
CA HIS A 194 0.95 -0.99 -16.68
C HIS A 194 -0.48 -0.45 -16.48
N GLY A 195 -0.88 0.52 -17.30
CA GLY A 195 -2.21 1.15 -17.26
C GLY A 195 -2.33 2.30 -16.25
N PRO A 196 -3.56 2.70 -15.86
CA PRO A 196 -3.75 3.79 -14.91
C PRO A 196 -3.33 3.41 -13.47
N PRO A 197 -2.57 4.26 -12.74
CA PRO A 197 -2.12 4.02 -11.37
C PRO A 197 -3.25 3.64 -10.42
N MET A 198 -4.41 4.28 -10.59
CA MET A 198 -5.56 4.08 -9.73
C MET A 198 -6.10 2.64 -9.80
N GLU A 199 -6.11 2.03 -10.98
CA GLU A 199 -6.51 0.62 -11.14
C GLU A 199 -5.48 -0.33 -10.51
N ARG A 200 -4.20 0.06 -10.54
CA ARG A 200 -3.14 -0.68 -9.83
C ARG A 200 -3.29 -0.57 -8.32
N VAL A 201 -3.64 0.60 -7.79
CA VAL A 201 -3.93 0.77 -6.35
C VAL A 201 -5.05 -0.17 -5.91
N GLN A 202 -6.14 -0.26 -6.69
CA GLN A 202 -7.27 -1.14 -6.39
C GLN A 202 -6.87 -2.63 -6.27
N ARG A 203 -5.92 -3.08 -7.09
CA ARG A 203 -5.45 -4.47 -7.13
C ARG A 203 -4.37 -4.77 -6.10
N LEU A 204 -3.41 -3.85 -5.93
CA LEU A 204 -2.19 -4.08 -5.15
C LEU A 204 -2.34 -3.73 -3.67
N TYR A 205 -3.26 -2.83 -3.31
CA TYR A 205 -3.44 -2.36 -1.94
C TYR A 205 -4.63 -3.05 -1.27
N ARG A 206 -4.45 -3.34 0.02
CA ARG A 206 -5.52 -3.78 0.93
C ARG A 206 -6.69 -2.79 0.85
N SER A 207 -7.90 -3.32 0.68
CA SER A 207 -9.14 -2.53 0.58
C SER A 207 -9.11 -1.47 -0.54
N GLY A 208 -8.31 -1.70 -1.59
CA GLY A 208 -8.14 -0.74 -2.68
C GLY A 208 -7.52 0.59 -2.24
N GLY A 209 -6.66 0.58 -1.22
CA GLY A 209 -5.95 1.78 -0.73
C GLY A 209 -6.75 2.64 0.24
N THR A 210 -7.94 2.20 0.66
CA THR A 210 -8.84 3.01 1.52
C THR A 210 -8.64 2.80 3.02
N THR A 211 -7.54 2.16 3.44
CA THR A 211 -7.26 1.92 4.86
C THR A 211 -6.82 3.21 5.54
N LEU A 212 -7.47 3.55 6.66
CA LEU A 212 -7.25 4.79 7.43
C LEU A 212 -7.03 4.49 8.91
N ALA A 213 -6.08 5.16 9.54
CA ALA A 213 -6.03 5.34 10.98
C ALA A 213 -6.99 6.48 11.35
N LEU A 214 -8.03 6.16 12.14
CA LEU A 214 -8.96 7.17 12.64
C LEU A 214 -8.27 8.02 13.72
N GLY A 215 -8.37 9.34 13.57
CA GLY A 215 -7.70 10.30 14.43
C GLY A 215 -8.00 11.73 13.97
N ARG A 216 -7.30 12.71 14.55
CA ARG A 216 -7.37 14.11 14.14
C ARG A 216 -5.93 14.60 13.82
N PRO A 217 -5.50 14.61 12.55
CA PRO A 217 -6.25 14.20 11.35
C PRO A 217 -6.37 12.68 11.21
N ALA A 218 -7.28 12.22 10.33
CA ALA A 218 -7.25 10.85 9.87
C ALA A 218 -6.03 10.64 8.96
N ILE A 219 -5.35 9.50 9.09
CA ILE A 219 -4.08 9.25 8.40
C ILE A 219 -4.25 8.03 7.47
N PRO A 220 -4.00 8.15 6.15
CA PRO A 220 -3.91 7.02 5.24
C PRO A 220 -2.85 6.01 5.67
N LEU A 221 -3.21 4.73 5.71
CA LEU A 221 -2.30 3.63 5.99
C LEU A 221 -2.19 2.74 4.73
N PRO A 222 -1.27 3.02 3.81
CA PRO A 222 -1.05 2.19 2.63
C PRO A 222 -0.52 0.81 3.04
N LEU A 223 -1.27 -0.24 2.72
CA LEU A 223 -0.89 -1.63 2.99
C LEU A 223 -0.96 -2.44 1.69
N GLY A 224 0.13 -3.10 1.30
CA GLY A 224 0.12 -4.01 0.14
C GLY A 224 -0.63 -5.32 0.44
N LYS A 225 -1.40 -5.82 -0.53
CA LYS A 225 -2.05 -7.16 -0.55
C LYS A 225 -1.60 -7.90 -1.81
N CYS A 226 -0.32 -8.26 -1.86
CA CYS A 226 0.32 -8.97 -2.98
C CYS A 226 1.50 -9.81 -2.46
N VAL A 227 1.97 -10.77 -3.26
CA VAL A 227 3.23 -11.48 -3.00
C VAL A 227 4.37 -10.47 -2.94
N GLY A 228 5.05 -10.40 -1.79
CA GLY A 228 6.04 -9.38 -1.43
C GLY A 228 5.51 -8.26 -0.52
N GLY A 229 4.20 -8.23 -0.26
CA GLY A 229 3.53 -7.27 0.62
C GLY A 229 3.77 -5.80 0.26
N THR A 230 3.83 -4.93 1.27
CA THR A 230 4.03 -3.48 1.08
C THR A 230 5.36 -3.13 0.38
N THR A 231 6.33 -4.05 0.30
CA THR A 231 7.59 -3.79 -0.44
C THR A 231 7.35 -3.61 -1.94
N VAL A 232 6.29 -4.19 -2.49
CA VAL A 232 5.88 -4.02 -3.91
C VAL A 232 5.35 -2.62 -4.17
N VAL A 233 4.73 -1.97 -3.18
CA VAL A 233 3.98 -0.70 -3.33
C VAL A 233 4.56 0.47 -2.52
N ASN A 234 5.76 0.34 -1.96
CA ASN A 234 6.48 1.44 -1.31
C ASN A 234 7.42 2.18 -2.30
N SER A 235 8.06 3.26 -1.84
CA SER A 235 9.02 4.02 -2.65
C SER A 235 10.41 3.38 -2.74
N GLY A 236 10.65 2.28 -2.01
CA GLY A 236 11.95 1.58 -1.97
C GLY A 236 13.02 2.28 -1.14
N THR A 237 12.66 3.27 -0.33
CA THR A 237 13.58 3.99 0.56
C THR A 237 14.12 3.09 1.67
N CYS A 238 15.42 3.17 1.93
CA CYS A 238 16.12 2.37 2.93
C CYS A 238 16.92 3.26 3.88
N PHE A 239 16.64 3.16 5.18
CA PHE A 239 17.40 3.80 6.25
C PHE A 239 17.75 2.74 7.30
N ARG A 240 18.98 2.80 7.84
CA ARG A 240 19.30 2.05 9.05
C ARG A 240 18.57 2.67 10.24
N THR A 241 18.20 1.84 11.21
CA THR A 241 17.70 2.33 12.49
C THR A 241 18.82 3.15 13.15
N PRO A 242 18.56 4.40 13.57
CA PRO A 242 19.59 5.22 14.22
C PRO A 242 20.11 4.58 15.51
N ASP A 243 21.41 4.71 15.78
CA ASP A 243 22.06 4.11 16.96
C ASP A 243 21.37 4.43 18.28
N ARG A 244 20.90 5.68 18.43
CA ARG A 244 20.16 6.10 19.63
C ARG A 244 18.84 5.36 19.83
N VAL A 245 18.19 4.95 18.73
CA VAL A 245 16.92 4.19 18.77
C VAL A 245 17.20 2.74 19.11
N LEU A 246 18.24 2.15 18.53
CA LEU A 246 18.72 0.80 18.86
C LEU A 246 19.03 0.70 20.36
N ARG A 247 19.90 1.57 20.87
CA ARG A 247 20.26 1.62 22.30
C ARG A 247 19.04 1.79 23.21
N ALA A 248 18.06 2.62 22.80
CA ALA A 248 16.83 2.78 23.58
C ALA A 248 15.98 1.51 23.59
N TRP A 249 15.87 0.79 22.47
CA TRP A 249 15.14 -0.50 22.44
C TRP A 249 15.79 -1.57 23.32
N GLU A 250 17.12 -1.64 23.35
CA GLU A 250 17.82 -2.57 24.23
C GLU A 250 17.67 -2.18 25.70
N ALA A 251 17.99 -0.92 26.05
CA ALA A 251 18.07 -0.48 27.45
C ALA A 251 16.70 -0.24 28.11
N GLU A 252 15.71 0.24 27.36
CA GLU A 252 14.41 0.67 27.91
C GLU A 252 13.29 -0.35 27.63
N GLU A 253 13.33 -1.01 26.47
CA GLU A 253 12.26 -1.91 26.02
C GLU A 253 12.63 -3.40 26.11
N GLY A 254 13.89 -3.71 26.47
CA GLY A 254 14.37 -5.08 26.67
C GLY A 254 14.49 -5.91 25.39
N VAL A 255 14.70 -5.27 24.24
CA VAL A 255 14.92 -5.97 22.97
C VAL A 255 16.39 -6.39 22.89
N GLU A 256 16.66 -7.61 23.34
CA GLU A 256 18.02 -8.18 23.36
C GLU A 256 18.69 -8.15 21.98
N GLY A 257 19.95 -7.71 21.94
CA GLY A 257 20.75 -7.63 20.71
C GLY A 257 20.37 -6.47 19.79
N ALA A 258 19.54 -5.53 20.24
CA ALA A 258 19.19 -4.32 19.51
C ALA A 258 20.24 -3.21 19.68
N ASP A 259 21.53 -3.51 19.69
CA ASP A 259 22.60 -2.51 19.73
C ASP A 259 23.25 -2.29 18.33
N PRO A 260 23.93 -1.17 18.10
CA PRO A 260 24.52 -0.87 16.79
C PRO A 260 25.53 -1.92 16.30
N ALA A 261 26.34 -2.50 17.18
CA ALA A 261 27.38 -3.44 16.80
C ALA A 261 26.78 -4.80 16.43
N THR A 262 25.81 -5.30 17.21
CA THR A 262 25.09 -6.55 16.89
C THR A 262 24.24 -6.42 15.62
N MET A 263 23.61 -5.27 15.41
CA MET A 263 22.72 -5.07 14.26
C MET A 263 23.44 -4.75 12.94
N ALA A 264 24.66 -4.20 13.00
CA ALA A 264 25.45 -3.84 11.81
C ALA A 264 25.57 -4.96 10.76
N PRO A 265 26.00 -6.20 11.10
CA PRO A 265 26.13 -7.27 10.10
C PRO A 265 24.79 -7.63 9.44
N TYR A 266 23.69 -7.60 10.18
CA TYR A 266 22.36 -7.86 9.61
C TYR A 266 21.91 -6.75 8.66
N PHE A 267 22.20 -5.49 8.97
CA PHE A 267 21.95 -4.39 8.03
C PHE A 267 22.80 -4.53 6.77
N ASP A 268 24.09 -4.86 6.90
CA ASP A 268 24.99 -5.05 5.75
C ASP A 268 24.54 -6.21 4.85
N GLU A 269 24.04 -7.30 5.44
CA GLU A 269 23.49 -8.44 4.71
C GLU A 269 22.21 -8.06 3.94
N VAL A 270 21.23 -7.47 4.63
CA VAL A 270 19.96 -7.07 3.99
C VAL A 270 20.20 -6.01 2.91
N GLU A 271 21.05 -5.02 3.18
CA GLU A 271 21.37 -3.96 2.23
C GLU A 271 21.99 -4.52 0.94
N ARG A 272 22.90 -5.50 1.05
CA ARG A 272 23.44 -6.20 -0.11
C ARG A 272 22.38 -7.03 -0.84
N ALA A 273 21.59 -7.81 -0.11
CA ALA A 273 20.57 -8.70 -0.68
C ALA A 273 19.50 -7.95 -1.49
N ILE A 274 19.15 -6.73 -1.09
CA ILE A 274 18.16 -5.88 -1.80
C ILE A 274 18.80 -4.73 -2.60
N SER A 275 20.11 -4.76 -2.83
CA SER A 275 20.83 -3.77 -3.65
C SER A 275 20.64 -2.31 -3.19
N VAL A 276 20.73 -2.04 -1.88
CA VAL A 276 20.59 -0.68 -1.36
C VAL A 276 21.75 0.20 -1.80
N ARG A 277 21.43 1.25 -2.56
CA ARG A 277 22.41 2.22 -3.07
C ARG A 277 21.81 3.63 -3.12
N PRO A 278 22.63 4.70 -3.10
CA PRO A 278 22.17 6.05 -3.39
C PRO A 278 21.50 6.11 -4.77
N VAL A 279 20.44 6.91 -4.90
CA VAL A 279 19.80 7.14 -6.20
C VAL A 279 20.73 7.95 -7.11
N PRO A 280 20.95 7.53 -8.36
CA PRO A 280 21.70 8.31 -9.35
C PRO A 280 21.06 9.69 -9.61
N TRP A 281 21.88 10.72 -9.82
CA TRP A 281 21.41 12.11 -9.98
C TRP A 281 20.57 12.31 -11.25
N ASP A 282 20.87 11.58 -12.31
CA ASP A 282 20.09 11.50 -13.55
C ASP A 282 18.70 10.88 -13.36
N ILE A 283 18.51 10.09 -12.30
CA ILE A 283 17.22 9.47 -11.94
C ILE A 283 16.43 10.28 -10.92
N ILE A 284 17.10 10.95 -9.96
CA ILE A 284 16.42 11.70 -8.88
C ILE A 284 15.76 13.00 -9.39
N GLY A 285 16.29 13.57 -10.46
CA GLY A 285 15.67 14.63 -11.25
C GLY A 285 15.80 16.06 -10.68
N ARG A 286 15.37 17.03 -11.50
CA ARG A 286 15.55 18.48 -11.26
C ARG A 286 15.02 19.00 -9.93
N ASN A 287 13.94 18.40 -9.40
CA ASN A 287 13.39 18.80 -8.10
C ASN A 287 14.40 18.57 -6.97
N ALA A 288 15.15 17.47 -7.01
CA ALA A 288 16.18 17.18 -6.02
C ALA A 288 17.42 18.06 -6.21
N GLU A 289 17.80 18.39 -7.45
CA GLU A 289 18.87 19.37 -7.71
C GLU A 289 18.52 20.75 -7.13
N LEU A 290 17.28 21.21 -7.34
CA LEU A 290 16.80 22.47 -6.78
C LEU A 290 16.81 22.47 -5.26
N PHE A 291 16.35 21.36 -4.66
CA PHE A 291 16.36 21.18 -3.22
C PHE A 291 17.79 21.17 -2.66
N ASP A 292 18.70 20.44 -3.31
CA ASP A 292 20.12 20.40 -2.92
C ASP A 292 20.77 21.78 -2.98
N ARG A 293 20.54 22.56 -4.04
CA ARG A 293 21.02 23.96 -4.08
C ARG A 293 20.52 24.81 -2.92
N GLY A 294 19.26 24.61 -2.51
CA GLY A 294 18.70 25.28 -1.33
C GLY A 294 19.38 24.83 -0.03
N VAL A 295 19.62 23.52 0.13
CA VAL A 295 20.36 22.93 1.26
C VAL A 295 21.77 23.53 1.34
N GLN A 296 22.50 23.56 0.22
CA GLN A 296 23.86 24.14 0.15
C GLN A 296 23.86 25.64 0.47
N ALA A 297 22.92 26.40 -0.09
CA ALA A 297 22.82 27.85 0.15
C ALA A 297 22.56 28.20 1.63
N LEU A 298 21.95 27.28 2.38
CA LEU A 298 21.70 27.40 3.81
C LEU A 298 22.84 26.85 4.69
N GLY A 299 23.91 26.31 4.10
CA GLY A 299 25.00 25.65 4.83
C GLY A 299 24.58 24.34 5.51
N LEU A 300 23.54 23.69 4.99
CA LEU A 300 23.04 22.39 5.46
C LEU A 300 23.70 21.24 4.68
N HIS A 301 23.51 20.01 5.14
CA HIS A 301 24.02 18.80 4.49
C HIS A 301 22.89 17.86 4.08
N GLY A 302 23.08 17.17 2.97
CA GLY A 302 22.17 16.16 2.44
C GLY A 302 22.90 15.23 1.47
N GLU A 303 22.32 14.06 1.25
CA GLU A 303 22.83 13.07 0.30
C GLU A 303 21.68 12.49 -0.53
N PRO A 304 21.95 11.95 -1.73
CA PRO A 304 20.93 11.23 -2.49
C PRO A 304 20.36 10.09 -1.64
N ILE A 305 19.03 10.06 -1.56
CA ILE A 305 18.31 9.06 -0.79
C ILE A 305 18.75 7.64 -1.18
N ARG A 306 18.99 6.76 -0.21
CA ARG A 306 19.31 5.35 -0.48
C ARG A 306 18.04 4.57 -0.75
N ARG A 307 18.06 3.75 -1.81
CA ARG A 307 16.92 2.91 -2.21
C ARG A 307 17.37 1.50 -2.61
N ASN A 308 16.46 0.53 -2.46
CA ASN A 308 16.66 -0.86 -2.88
C ASN A 308 16.46 -1.03 -4.40
N ILE A 309 17.38 -0.50 -5.20
CA ILE A 309 17.27 -0.44 -6.65
C ILE A 309 18.45 -1.12 -7.35
N ASP A 310 18.17 -1.77 -8.48
CA ASP A 310 19.16 -2.30 -9.40
C ASP A 310 18.71 -2.03 -10.84
N GLY A 311 19.51 -1.28 -11.61
CA GLY A 311 19.14 -0.85 -12.97
C GLY A 311 17.84 -0.03 -13.02
N CYS A 312 17.75 1.09 -12.29
CA CYS A 312 16.54 1.91 -12.25
C CYS A 312 16.38 2.78 -13.49
N HIS A 313 15.26 2.63 -14.20
CA HIS A 313 14.95 3.41 -15.41
C HIS A 313 14.20 4.72 -15.12
N GLY A 314 14.02 5.11 -13.85
CA GLY A 314 13.40 6.40 -13.51
C GLY A 314 11.90 6.54 -13.78
N CYS A 315 11.13 5.45 -13.83
CA CYS A 315 9.71 5.46 -14.24
C CYS A 315 8.71 6.16 -13.29
N GLY A 316 9.15 6.73 -12.17
CA GLY A 316 8.28 7.47 -11.23
C GLY A 316 7.14 6.70 -10.55
N GLN A 317 7.03 5.38 -10.75
CA GLN A 317 5.82 4.61 -10.44
C GLN A 317 5.95 3.64 -9.26
N CYS A 318 6.96 3.81 -8.40
CA CYS A 318 7.32 2.81 -7.40
C CYS A 318 6.20 2.44 -6.40
N ALA A 319 5.29 3.37 -6.12
CA ALA A 319 4.11 3.12 -5.29
C ALA A 319 3.08 2.19 -5.97
N PHE A 320 3.11 2.06 -7.28
CA PHE A 320 2.08 1.39 -8.07
C PHE A 320 2.58 0.08 -8.71
N GLY A 321 3.70 -0.47 -8.21
CA GLY A 321 4.44 -1.55 -8.86
C GLY A 321 5.50 -0.99 -9.82
N CYS A 322 6.68 -1.61 -9.84
CA CYS A 322 7.83 -1.11 -10.60
C CYS A 322 7.81 -1.68 -12.04
N PRO A 323 7.53 -0.87 -13.08
CA PRO A 323 7.42 -1.37 -14.45
C PRO A 323 8.75 -1.82 -15.06
N SER A 324 9.87 -1.63 -14.36
CA SER A 324 11.20 -2.01 -14.83
C SER A 324 11.84 -3.13 -14.00
N ASP A 325 11.13 -3.73 -13.04
CA ASP A 325 11.67 -4.69 -12.05
C ASP A 325 12.91 -4.19 -11.28
N ALA A 326 13.23 -2.90 -11.36
CA ALA A 326 14.43 -2.34 -10.76
C ALA A 326 14.37 -2.25 -9.24
N LYS A 327 13.17 -1.99 -8.69
CA LYS A 327 12.96 -1.94 -7.24
C LYS A 327 12.95 -3.36 -6.67
N GLN A 328 14.01 -3.72 -5.94
CA GLN A 328 14.29 -5.04 -5.37
C GLN A 328 13.39 -5.35 -4.16
N ALA A 329 12.08 -5.29 -4.38
CA ALA A 329 11.05 -5.72 -3.45
C ALA A 329 11.10 -7.24 -3.25
N MET A 330 10.45 -7.75 -2.20
CA MET A 330 10.62 -9.13 -1.75
C MET A 330 10.27 -10.19 -2.81
N HIS A 331 9.34 -9.90 -3.73
CA HIS A 331 9.02 -10.76 -4.88
C HIS A 331 10.13 -10.92 -5.94
N LEU A 332 11.14 -10.06 -5.91
CA LEU A 332 12.30 -10.07 -6.81
C LEU A 332 13.62 -10.43 -6.10
N SER A 333 13.67 -10.32 -4.76
CA SER A 333 14.85 -10.60 -3.94
C SER A 333 14.68 -11.86 -3.09
N TYR A 334 14.19 -11.73 -1.86
CA TYR A 334 14.18 -12.81 -0.88
C TYR A 334 13.24 -13.98 -1.22
N LEU A 335 12.05 -13.74 -1.79
CA LEU A 335 11.11 -14.83 -2.08
C LEU A 335 11.63 -15.77 -3.19
N PRO A 336 12.18 -15.28 -4.31
CA PRO A 336 12.86 -16.15 -5.27
C PRO A 336 14.01 -16.94 -4.66
N ALA A 337 14.83 -16.32 -3.80
CA ALA A 337 15.93 -17.00 -3.12
C ALA A 337 15.42 -18.07 -2.14
N ALA A 338 14.33 -17.81 -1.41
CA ALA A 338 13.66 -18.80 -0.56
C ALA A 338 13.11 -19.97 -1.38
N ALA A 339 12.45 -19.69 -2.52
CA ALA A 339 11.92 -20.72 -3.40
C ALA A 339 13.03 -21.59 -4.01
N ALA A 340 14.15 -20.99 -4.41
CA ALA A 340 15.33 -21.71 -4.89
C ALA A 340 15.95 -22.60 -3.80
N ALA A 341 15.84 -22.21 -2.53
CA ALA A 341 16.24 -23.01 -1.37
C ALA A 341 15.16 -24.05 -0.94
N GLY A 342 14.05 -24.18 -1.67
CA GLY A 342 13.02 -25.20 -1.44
C GLY A 342 11.77 -24.72 -0.70
N ALA A 343 11.63 -23.44 -0.39
CA ALA A 343 10.41 -22.90 0.19
C ALA A 343 9.23 -22.98 -0.79
N ARG A 344 8.05 -23.38 -0.31
CA ARG A 344 6.82 -23.44 -1.10
C ARG A 344 5.92 -22.26 -0.75
N LEU A 345 5.63 -21.42 -1.75
CA LEU A 345 4.80 -20.23 -1.59
C LEU A 345 3.38 -20.48 -2.09
N TYR A 346 2.39 -20.18 -1.26
CA TYR A 346 0.98 -20.13 -1.64
C TYR A 346 0.54 -18.67 -1.76
N ALA A 347 0.07 -18.28 -2.95
CA ALA A 347 -0.58 -17.00 -3.18
C ALA A 347 -2.10 -17.16 -3.10
N ARG A 348 -2.83 -16.04 -2.89
CA ARG A 348 -4.28 -16.07 -2.66
C ARG A 348 -4.69 -17.04 -1.57
N CYS A 349 -3.86 -17.19 -0.55
CA CYS A 349 -4.05 -18.09 0.57
C CYS A 349 -4.07 -17.29 1.87
N ARG A 350 -5.26 -17.06 2.43
CA ARG A 350 -5.42 -16.29 3.66
C ARG A 350 -5.29 -17.20 4.87
N ALA A 351 -4.27 -16.99 5.69
CA ALA A 351 -4.21 -17.62 7.01
C ALA A 351 -5.33 -17.12 7.92
N ASP A 352 -6.17 -18.03 8.41
CA ASP A 352 -7.32 -17.70 9.24
C ASP A 352 -6.93 -17.71 10.72
N ARG A 353 -6.20 -18.76 11.16
CA ARG A 353 -5.67 -18.93 12.52
C ARG A 353 -4.48 -19.90 12.58
N VAL A 354 -3.67 -19.75 13.61
CA VAL A 354 -2.68 -20.73 14.07
C VAL A 354 -3.41 -21.79 14.92
N VAL A 355 -3.10 -23.06 14.68
CA VAL A 355 -3.60 -24.19 15.46
C VAL A 355 -2.64 -24.41 16.63
N LEU A 356 -3.19 -24.51 17.84
CA LEU A 356 -2.43 -24.76 19.06
C LEU A 356 -2.80 -26.13 19.65
N GLU A 357 -1.80 -26.92 20.01
CA GLU A 357 -1.95 -28.21 20.71
C GLU A 357 -1.05 -28.19 21.95
N GLY A 358 -1.60 -28.44 23.14
CA GLY A 358 -0.85 -28.39 24.39
C GLY A 358 -0.16 -27.04 24.66
N GLY A 359 -0.72 -25.93 24.16
CA GLY A 359 -0.13 -24.59 24.27
C GLY A 359 1.02 -24.31 23.30
N ARG A 360 1.36 -25.24 22.40
CA ARG A 360 2.38 -25.08 21.36
C ARG A 360 1.74 -24.93 19.99
N ALA A 361 2.41 -24.23 19.07
CA ALA A 361 1.97 -24.20 17.68
C ALA A 361 2.05 -25.59 17.04
N ALA A 362 0.99 -26.01 16.36
CA ALA A 362 0.88 -27.28 15.65
C ALA A 362 0.63 -27.10 14.14
N GLY A 363 0.33 -25.88 13.72
CA GLY A 363 0.12 -25.58 12.31
C GLY A 363 -0.68 -24.32 12.05
N VAL A 364 -1.16 -24.18 10.81
CA VAL A 364 -1.97 -23.06 10.34
C VAL A 364 -3.15 -23.59 9.54
N GLU A 365 -4.33 -23.05 9.80
CA GLU A 365 -5.50 -23.21 8.92
C GLU A 365 -5.63 -21.96 8.06
N ALA A 366 -5.84 -22.17 6.77
CA ALA A 366 -5.93 -21.13 5.77
C ALA A 366 -7.05 -21.39 4.74
N THR A 367 -7.50 -20.32 4.11
CA THR A 367 -8.52 -20.34 3.06
C THR A 367 -7.88 -20.01 1.72
N LEU A 368 -8.12 -20.85 0.71
CA LEU A 368 -7.74 -20.59 -0.67
C LEU A 368 -8.79 -19.71 -1.34
N LEU A 369 -8.34 -18.62 -1.96
CA LEU A 369 -9.16 -17.58 -2.56
C LEU A 369 -8.98 -17.57 -4.08
N ASP A 370 -10.05 -17.25 -4.78
CA ASP A 370 -9.98 -16.90 -6.20
C ASP A 370 -9.19 -15.60 -6.38
N ARG A 371 -8.45 -15.49 -7.49
CA ARG A 371 -7.72 -14.28 -7.90
C ARG A 371 -8.61 -13.06 -8.09
N HIS A 372 -9.81 -13.25 -8.64
CA HIS A 372 -10.61 -12.16 -9.21
C HIS A 372 -11.61 -11.56 -8.23
N ASP A 373 -12.27 -12.39 -7.42
CA ASP A 373 -13.41 -11.98 -6.59
C ASP A 373 -13.26 -12.33 -5.09
N ASP A 374 -12.08 -12.81 -4.67
CA ASP A 374 -11.83 -13.33 -3.31
C ASP A 374 -12.80 -14.48 -2.90
N ALA A 375 -13.49 -15.15 -3.85
CA ALA A 375 -14.37 -16.27 -3.55
C ALA A 375 -13.58 -17.43 -2.94
N ILE A 376 -14.18 -18.14 -1.97
CA ILE A 376 -13.54 -19.29 -1.34
C ILE A 376 -13.51 -20.45 -2.34
N ARG A 377 -12.30 -20.93 -2.64
CA ARG A 377 -12.06 -22.05 -3.57
C ARG A 377 -11.53 -23.30 -2.87
N GLY A 378 -11.22 -23.21 -1.58
CA GLY A 378 -10.72 -24.34 -0.81
C GLY A 378 -10.22 -23.95 0.57
N ARG A 379 -9.68 -24.95 1.27
CA ARG A 379 -9.02 -24.82 2.56
C ARG A 379 -7.65 -25.49 2.49
N LEU A 380 -6.69 -24.91 3.18
CA LEU A 380 -5.35 -25.46 3.35
C LEU A 380 -5.08 -25.62 4.85
N ARG A 381 -4.62 -26.79 5.25
CA ARG A 381 -4.09 -27.03 6.60
C ARG A 381 -2.60 -27.37 6.47
N VAL A 382 -1.77 -26.55 7.10
CA VAL A 382 -0.32 -26.79 7.16
C VAL A 382 0.01 -27.26 8.56
N ARG A 383 0.42 -28.52 8.73
CA ARG A 383 0.98 -29.04 9.98
C ARG A 383 2.42 -28.56 10.10
N SER A 384 2.73 -27.84 11.18
CA SER A 384 4.06 -27.31 11.40
C SER A 384 4.32 -26.98 12.87
N PRO A 385 5.46 -27.42 13.44
CA PRO A 385 5.80 -27.12 14.83
C PRO A 385 6.25 -25.66 15.04
N LEU A 386 6.68 -24.98 13.98
CA LEU A 386 7.12 -23.59 14.01
C LEU A 386 6.21 -22.74 13.12
N VAL A 387 5.58 -21.72 13.69
CA VAL A 387 4.74 -20.77 12.95
C VAL A 387 5.24 -19.35 13.16
N VAL A 388 5.57 -18.68 12.06
CA VAL A 388 6.01 -17.28 12.04
C VAL A 388 4.85 -16.43 11.54
N VAL A 389 4.40 -15.47 12.34
CA VAL A 389 3.29 -14.57 11.95
C VAL A 389 3.86 -13.21 11.52
N ALA A 390 4.01 -13.03 10.21
CA ALA A 390 4.55 -11.83 9.56
C ALA A 390 3.48 -11.09 8.73
N ALA A 391 2.24 -11.02 9.22
CA ALA A 391 1.10 -10.40 8.53
C ALA A 391 1.09 -8.84 8.63
N GLY A 392 2.22 -8.22 8.99
CA GLY A 392 2.34 -6.79 9.22
C GLY A 392 1.74 -6.30 10.54
N ALA A 393 2.05 -5.08 10.94
CA ALA A 393 1.68 -4.51 12.26
C ALA A 393 0.17 -4.49 12.52
N VAL A 394 -0.64 -4.32 11.47
CA VAL A 394 -2.11 -4.23 11.57
C VAL A 394 -2.77 -5.61 11.69
N HIS A 395 -2.32 -6.61 10.92
CA HIS A 395 -3.03 -7.90 10.84
C HIS A 395 -2.42 -9.02 11.68
N THR A 396 -1.13 -8.96 12.03
CA THR A 396 -0.50 -9.90 12.97
C THR A 396 -1.29 -10.05 14.28
N PRO A 397 -1.64 -8.97 15.01
CA PRO A 397 -2.44 -9.12 16.23
C PRO A 397 -3.83 -9.72 15.99
N GLY A 398 -4.41 -9.47 14.80
CA GLY A 398 -5.69 -10.06 14.41
C GLY A 398 -5.62 -11.58 14.22
N VAL A 399 -4.57 -12.08 13.56
CA VAL A 399 -4.32 -13.53 13.39
C VAL A 399 -4.10 -14.18 14.75
N LEU A 400 -3.21 -13.63 15.58
CA LEU A 400 -2.90 -14.18 16.91
C LEU A 400 -4.14 -14.23 17.80
N ARG A 401 -4.97 -13.18 17.80
CA ARG A 401 -6.23 -13.15 18.58
C ARG A 401 -7.23 -14.20 18.11
N ARG A 402 -7.40 -14.39 16.79
CA ARG A 402 -8.26 -15.46 16.23
C ARG A 402 -7.74 -16.87 16.51
N SER A 403 -6.44 -16.98 16.81
CA SER A 403 -5.77 -18.22 17.20
C SER A 403 -5.91 -18.54 18.69
N GLY A 404 -6.62 -17.70 19.45
CA GLY A 404 -6.86 -17.90 20.89
C GLY A 404 -5.78 -17.33 21.80
N LEU A 405 -4.71 -16.72 21.26
CA LEU A 405 -3.68 -16.09 22.09
C LEU A 405 -4.24 -14.84 22.76
N ARG A 406 -3.91 -14.69 24.05
CA ARG A 406 -4.30 -13.55 24.87
C ARG A 406 -3.07 -12.97 25.52
N HIS A 407 -2.79 -11.70 25.25
CA HIS A 407 -1.74 -10.93 25.91
C HIS A 407 -2.20 -9.48 26.04
N ARG A 408 -1.84 -8.81 27.14
CA ARG A 408 -2.28 -7.42 27.42
C ARG A 408 -1.87 -6.42 26.34
N ALA A 409 -0.72 -6.65 25.70
CA ALA A 409 -0.21 -5.80 24.63
C ALA A 409 -0.75 -6.15 23.23
N LEU A 410 -1.48 -7.26 23.09
CA LEU A 410 -1.92 -7.74 21.77
C LEU A 410 -2.90 -6.76 21.12
N GLY A 411 -2.50 -6.18 19.98
CA GLY A 411 -3.28 -5.17 19.27
C GLY A 411 -3.26 -3.77 19.91
N ARG A 412 -2.33 -3.53 20.85
CA ARG A 412 -2.07 -2.22 21.46
C ARG A 412 -0.80 -1.59 20.86
N ASN A 413 -0.50 -0.36 21.25
CA ASN A 413 0.75 0.34 20.95
C ASN A 413 1.07 0.51 19.46
N LEU A 414 0.05 0.61 18.59
CA LEU A 414 0.26 0.93 17.18
C LEU A 414 0.93 2.31 17.08
N ARG A 415 2.13 2.34 16.50
CA ARG A 415 2.85 3.57 16.14
C ARG A 415 2.74 3.78 14.64
N VAL A 416 2.51 5.02 14.24
CA VAL A 416 2.47 5.46 12.85
C VAL A 416 3.40 6.66 12.71
N HIS A 417 4.03 6.83 11.55
CA HIS A 417 4.83 8.02 11.24
C HIS A 417 3.96 9.00 10.43
N PRO A 418 3.26 9.96 11.07
CA PRO A 418 2.51 10.96 10.34
C PRO A 418 3.48 11.80 9.50
N ALA A 419 3.29 11.79 8.19
CA ALA A 419 4.03 12.63 7.26
C ALA A 419 3.19 13.83 6.85
N VAL A 420 3.81 14.99 6.73
CA VAL A 420 3.24 16.19 6.13
C VAL A 420 4.08 16.55 4.91
N GLY A 421 3.42 16.87 3.80
CA GLY A 421 4.06 17.51 2.65
C GLY A 421 3.99 19.02 2.86
N VAL A 422 5.09 19.72 2.59
CA VAL A 422 5.16 21.19 2.59
C VAL A 422 5.11 21.69 1.16
#